data_AF-A0A2G4JN99-F1
#
_entry.id   AF-A0A2G4JN99-F1
#
_cell.length_a   1.000
_cell.length_b   1.000
_cell.length_c   1.000
_cell.angle_alpha   90.00
_cell.angle_beta   90.00
_cell.angle_gamma   90.00
#
_symmetry.space_group_name_H-M   'P 1'
#
loop_
_entity.id
_entity.type
_entity.pdbx_description
1 polymer ?
#
loop_
_entity_poly.entity_id
_entity_poly.type
_entity_poly.pdbx_seq_one_letter_code
_entity_poly.pdbx_strand_id
1 'polypeptide(L)'
;MVPQPQGASLRICGATIVTMNDTCEVIAGDVLVRDGRIAAVGAVPSTERANGRLRAAFAPRFAVSCSQALLEGVAALSQEHGLVVHTHASENHDEIALIRERTGRSNIDYLAHTPRLCLAHCVWVDDHEQSVMAEHDVKVLHCPGSNLKLGSGLAPTARPATTISTCLRRCGWPPSCSRSARVLVL
;
A
#
# COMPACT_ATOMS: atom_id res chain seq x y z
N MET A 1 35.36 13.23 18.71
CA MET A 1 35.14 12.35 17.53
C MET A 1 33.71 11.85 17.61
N VAL A 2 32.79 12.42 16.83
CA VAL A 2 31.39 12.00 16.82
C VAL A 2 31.31 10.68 16.06
N PRO A 3 30.76 9.59 16.64
CA PRO A 3 30.58 8.34 15.91
C PRO A 3 29.69 8.61 14.70
N GLN A 4 30.20 8.29 13.50
CA GLN A 4 29.42 8.35 12.27
C GLN A 4 28.21 7.42 12.42
N PRO A 5 26.99 7.86 12.07
CA PRO A 5 25.82 7.00 12.14
C PRO A 5 26.08 5.79 11.23
N GLN A 6 26.04 4.60 11.80
CA GLN A 6 26.08 3.36 11.02
C GLN A 6 24.90 3.41 10.05
N GLY A 7 25.21 3.34 8.75
CA GLY A 7 24.23 3.48 7.67
C GLY A 7 23.02 2.57 7.88
N ALA A 8 21.82 3.09 7.64
CA ALA A 8 20.59 2.35 7.89
C ALA A 8 20.54 1.13 6.94
N SER A 9 20.40 -0.07 7.52
CA SER A 9 20.29 -1.31 6.76
C SER A 9 18.97 -2.02 7.03
N LEU A 10 18.42 -2.67 5.99
CA LEU A 10 17.21 -3.48 6.01
C LEU A 10 17.46 -4.77 5.25
N ARG A 11 17.22 -5.92 5.89
CA ARG A 11 17.20 -7.22 5.21
C ARG A 11 15.76 -7.72 5.09
N ILE A 12 15.35 -8.04 3.87
CA ILE A 12 14.12 -8.76 3.55
C ILE A 12 14.54 -10.23 3.43
N CYS A 13 14.07 -11.09 4.34
CA CYS A 13 14.50 -12.49 4.37
C CYS A 13 13.55 -13.41 3.61
N GLY A 14 14.09 -14.43 2.94
CA GLY A 14 13.29 -15.51 2.34
C GLY A 14 12.31 -15.05 1.26
N ALA A 15 12.70 -14.03 0.50
CA ALA A 15 11.91 -13.51 -0.61
C ALA A 15 12.15 -14.31 -1.90
N THR A 16 11.11 -14.38 -2.74
CA THR A 16 11.26 -14.64 -4.16
C THR A 16 11.51 -13.31 -4.85
N ILE A 17 12.70 -13.14 -5.42
CA ILE A 17 13.19 -11.88 -5.97
C ILE A 17 13.21 -12.03 -7.48
N VAL A 18 12.39 -11.24 -8.17
CA VAL A 18 12.40 -11.16 -9.63
C VAL A 18 13.18 -9.91 -10.01
N THR A 19 14.32 -10.06 -10.67
CA THR A 19 15.13 -8.93 -11.11
C THR A 19 14.54 -8.33 -12.39
N MET A 20 14.55 -7.00 -12.49
CA MET A 20 14.18 -6.29 -13.72
C MET A 20 15.44 -5.86 -14.51
N ASN A 21 16.37 -6.80 -14.67
CA ASN A 21 17.54 -6.69 -15.55
C ASN A 21 17.28 -7.44 -16.86
N ASP A 22 18.19 -7.37 -17.83
CA ASP A 22 18.05 -8.01 -19.15
C ASP A 22 17.83 -9.54 -19.08
N THR A 23 18.17 -10.17 -17.95
CA THR A 23 18.09 -11.60 -17.72
C THR A 23 16.83 -12.05 -16.96
N CYS A 24 16.05 -11.12 -16.37
CA CYS A 24 14.80 -11.40 -15.63
C CYS A 24 14.90 -12.58 -14.64
N GLU A 25 16.00 -12.64 -13.88
CA GLU A 25 16.30 -13.76 -13.00
C GLU A 25 15.31 -13.86 -11.82
N VAL A 26 15.00 -15.09 -11.42
CA VAL A 26 14.20 -15.39 -10.22
C VAL A 26 15.13 -16.00 -9.17
N ILE A 27 15.36 -15.27 -8.09
CA ILE A 27 16.30 -15.64 -7.02
C ILE A 27 15.50 -15.88 -5.74
N ALA A 28 15.61 -17.06 -5.16
CA ALA A 28 15.14 -17.32 -3.80
C ALA A 28 16.24 -16.93 -2.81
N GLY A 29 15.97 -15.99 -1.91
CA GLY A 29 16.97 -15.53 -0.95
C GLY A 29 16.58 -14.23 -0.26
N ASP A 30 17.57 -13.46 0.16
CA ASP A 30 17.35 -12.22 0.88
C ASP A 30 17.70 -11.00 0.03
N VAL A 31 17.08 -9.86 0.34
CA VAL A 31 17.48 -8.56 -0.20
C VAL A 31 18.03 -7.73 0.94
N LEU A 32 19.29 -7.27 0.82
CA LEU A 32 19.85 -6.27 1.71
C LEU A 32 19.72 -4.89 1.07
N VAL A 33 19.05 -3.98 1.75
CA VAL A 33 19.05 -2.56 1.43
C VAL A 33 19.96 -1.86 2.44
N ARG A 34 20.95 -1.08 1.96
CA ARG A 34 21.82 -0.26 2.80
C ARG A 34 21.83 1.16 2.24
N ASP A 35 21.60 2.14 3.10
CA ASP A 35 21.57 3.56 2.74
C ASP A 35 20.63 3.86 1.55
N GLY A 36 19.47 3.20 1.55
CA GLY A 36 18.43 3.38 0.53
C GLY A 36 18.69 2.69 -0.81
N ARG A 37 19.72 1.84 -0.93
CA ARG A 37 20.03 1.09 -2.14
C ARG A 37 20.07 -0.41 -1.89
N ILE A 38 19.68 -1.21 -2.87
CA ILE A 38 19.90 -2.66 -2.85
C ILE A 38 21.42 -2.89 -2.86
N ALA A 39 21.94 -3.36 -1.73
CA ALA A 39 23.35 -3.63 -1.49
C ALA A 39 23.73 -5.09 -1.76
N ALA A 40 22.78 -6.03 -1.63
CA ALA A 40 22.97 -7.44 -1.98
C ALA A 40 21.62 -8.14 -2.23
N VAL A 41 21.68 -9.21 -3.03
CA VAL A 41 20.58 -10.13 -3.34
C VAL A 41 21.11 -11.56 -3.19
N GLY A 42 20.34 -12.46 -2.56
CA GLY A 42 20.72 -13.85 -2.33
C GLY A 42 21.02 -14.14 -0.85
N ALA A 43 21.98 -15.02 -0.57
CA ALA A 43 22.34 -15.33 0.82
C ALA A 43 23.10 -14.15 1.45
N VAL A 44 22.42 -13.36 2.27
CA VAL A 44 23.02 -12.21 2.95
C VAL A 44 23.34 -12.55 4.41
N PRO A 45 24.62 -12.51 4.83
CA PRO A 45 24.97 -12.66 6.24
C PRO A 45 24.61 -11.39 7.01
N SER A 46 23.48 -11.38 7.72
CA SER A 46 23.19 -10.36 8.75
C SER A 46 22.26 -10.89 9.84
N THR A 47 22.47 -10.48 11.09
CA THR A 47 21.64 -10.88 12.24
C THR A 47 20.72 -9.76 12.71
N GLU A 48 20.81 -8.57 12.10
CA GLU A 48 20.07 -7.39 12.52
C GLU A 48 18.59 -7.47 12.10
N ARG A 49 17.72 -7.49 13.11
CA ARG A 49 16.27 -7.37 12.94
C ARG A 49 15.86 -5.92 13.18
N ALA A 50 14.89 -5.42 12.44
CA ALA A 50 14.41 -4.05 12.59
C ALA A 50 13.66 -3.76 13.92
N ASN A 51 13.71 -4.67 14.91
CA ASN A 51 13.03 -4.58 16.22
C ASN A 51 11.55 -4.19 16.10
N GLY A 52 10.83 -4.78 15.15
CA GLY A 52 9.40 -4.53 14.92
C GLY A 52 9.05 -3.14 14.35
N ARG A 53 10.05 -2.33 13.96
CA ARG A 53 9.84 -0.98 13.40
C ARG A 53 9.40 -0.98 11.93
N LEU A 54 9.55 -2.11 11.25
CA LEU A 54 9.20 -2.28 9.85
C LEU A 54 8.07 -3.30 9.72
N ARG A 55 7.14 -3.01 8.81
CA ARG A 55 6.02 -3.85 8.46
C ARG A 55 5.88 -3.85 6.94
N ALA A 56 5.46 -4.99 6.39
CA ALA A 56 5.13 -5.14 4.99
C ALA A 56 3.63 -4.91 4.75
N ALA A 57 3.30 -4.54 3.52
CA ALA A 57 1.94 -4.46 3.01
C ALA A 57 1.93 -4.99 1.58
N PHE A 58 0.80 -5.51 1.13
CA PHE A 58 0.59 -5.79 -0.28
C PHE A 58 0.28 -4.48 -1.00
N ALA A 59 0.88 -4.27 -2.16
CA ALA A 59 0.78 -3.01 -2.90
C ALA A 59 0.39 -3.20 -4.37
N PRO A 60 -0.74 -3.86 -4.69
CA PRO A 60 -1.22 -3.86 -6.07
C PRO A 60 -1.42 -2.42 -6.52
N ARG A 61 -0.88 -2.05 -7.69
CA ARG A 61 -0.77 -0.64 -8.09
C ARG A 61 -2.14 0.06 -8.09
N PHE A 62 -3.08 -0.44 -8.88
CA PHE A 62 -4.47 0.01 -8.99
C PHE A 62 -5.28 -0.97 -9.86
N ALA A 63 -6.61 -0.97 -9.70
CA ALA A 63 -7.50 -1.97 -10.27
C ALA A 63 -7.35 -2.17 -11.79
N VAL A 64 -7.08 -1.11 -12.55
CA VAL A 64 -6.95 -1.19 -14.02
C VAL A 64 -5.73 -2.01 -14.47
N SER A 65 -4.67 -1.99 -13.66
CA SER A 65 -3.39 -2.68 -13.97
C SER A 65 -3.29 -4.08 -13.38
N CYS A 66 -4.27 -4.51 -12.60
CA CYS A 66 -4.27 -5.78 -11.90
C CYS A 66 -5.39 -6.68 -12.46
N SER A 67 -5.08 -7.94 -12.73
CA SER A 67 -6.11 -8.92 -13.04
C SER A 67 -6.98 -9.18 -11.80
N GLN A 68 -8.23 -9.61 -12.02
CA GLN A 68 -9.12 -10.00 -10.94
C GLN A 68 -8.49 -11.08 -10.05
N ALA A 69 -7.89 -12.12 -10.66
CA ALA A 69 -7.22 -13.18 -9.92
C ALA A 69 -6.06 -12.68 -9.04
N LEU A 70 -5.32 -11.64 -9.47
CA LEU A 70 -4.28 -11.03 -8.66
C LEU A 70 -4.87 -10.32 -7.43
N LEU A 71 -5.94 -9.55 -7.63
CA LEU A 71 -6.60 -8.81 -6.54
C LEU A 71 -7.23 -9.76 -5.52
N GLU A 72 -7.90 -10.82 -5.98
CA GLU A 72 -8.47 -11.86 -5.13
C GLU A 72 -7.38 -12.61 -4.36
N GLY A 73 -6.26 -12.95 -5.03
CA GLY A 73 -5.10 -13.57 -4.38
C GLY A 73 -4.49 -12.67 -3.29
N VAL A 74 -4.34 -11.38 -3.57
CA VAL A 74 -3.88 -10.39 -2.57
C VAL A 74 -4.86 -10.28 -1.40
N ALA A 75 -6.17 -10.28 -1.66
CA ALA A 75 -7.18 -10.26 -0.60
C ALA A 75 -7.11 -11.50 0.30
N ALA A 76 -6.94 -12.70 -0.29
CA ALA A 76 -6.77 -13.94 0.44
C ALA A 76 -5.49 -13.93 1.29
N LEU A 77 -4.35 -13.52 0.72
CA LEU A 77 -3.07 -13.42 1.43
C LEU A 77 -3.10 -12.35 2.53
N SER A 78 -3.78 -11.23 2.29
CA SER A 78 -4.06 -10.23 3.32
C SER A 78 -4.79 -10.89 4.48
N GLN A 79 -5.83 -11.66 4.21
CA GLN A 79 -6.61 -12.38 5.23
C GLN A 79 -5.79 -13.38 6.01
N GLU A 80 -5.00 -14.20 5.33
CA GLU A 80 -4.16 -15.23 5.93
C GLU A 80 -3.09 -14.61 6.85
N HIS A 81 -2.40 -13.57 6.39
CA HIS A 81 -1.23 -13.02 7.08
C HIS A 81 -1.54 -11.80 7.96
N GLY A 82 -2.79 -11.31 7.96
CA GLY A 82 -3.17 -10.12 8.71
C GLY A 82 -2.48 -8.84 8.23
N LEU A 83 -2.05 -8.79 6.96
CA LEU A 83 -1.32 -7.66 6.39
C LEU A 83 -2.26 -6.63 5.78
N VAL A 84 -1.77 -5.41 5.64
CA VAL A 84 -2.50 -4.30 4.99
C VAL A 84 -2.37 -4.44 3.47
N VAL A 85 -3.43 -4.05 2.75
CA VAL A 85 -3.39 -3.86 1.29
C VAL A 85 -3.45 -2.36 1.01
N HIS A 86 -2.47 -1.84 0.26
CA HIS A 86 -2.43 -0.47 -0.22
C HIS A 86 -2.65 -0.47 -1.73
N THR A 87 -3.60 0.31 -2.23
CA THR A 87 -3.74 0.54 -3.68
C THR A 87 -4.25 1.95 -3.97
N HIS A 88 -4.28 2.34 -5.25
CA HIS A 88 -4.84 3.62 -5.70
C HIS A 88 -6.25 3.39 -6.21
N ALA A 89 -7.17 4.31 -5.92
CA ALA A 89 -8.53 4.24 -6.41
C ALA A 89 -9.19 5.62 -6.54
N SER A 90 -10.02 5.75 -7.57
CA SER A 90 -10.86 6.92 -7.85
C SER A 90 -10.05 8.22 -7.88
N GLU A 91 -8.87 8.19 -8.49
CA GLU A 91 -8.01 9.38 -8.65
C GLU A 91 -8.44 10.21 -9.86
N ASN A 92 -8.74 9.55 -10.99
CA ASN A 92 -9.05 10.19 -12.27
C ASN A 92 -10.31 9.60 -12.92
N HIS A 93 -11.04 10.39 -13.72
CA HIS A 93 -12.28 9.94 -14.36
C HIS A 93 -12.09 8.77 -15.35
N ASP A 94 -10.99 8.75 -16.09
CA ASP A 94 -10.71 7.68 -17.08
C ASP A 94 -10.55 6.32 -16.41
N GLU A 95 -9.91 6.29 -15.23
CA GLU A 95 -9.78 5.08 -14.41
C GLU A 95 -11.16 4.56 -14.00
N ILE A 96 -12.01 5.45 -13.50
CA ILE A 96 -13.35 5.10 -13.01
C ILE A 96 -14.22 4.58 -14.15
N ALA A 97 -14.19 5.26 -15.30
CA ALA A 97 -14.93 4.84 -16.49
C ALA A 97 -14.50 3.44 -16.94
N LEU A 98 -13.19 3.16 -16.97
CA LEU A 98 -12.66 1.89 -17.42
C LEU A 98 -12.98 0.73 -16.46
N ILE A 99 -12.94 0.95 -15.14
CA ILE A 99 -13.36 -0.08 -14.18
C ILE A 99 -14.86 -0.36 -14.32
N ARG A 100 -15.67 0.68 -14.50
CA ARG A 100 -17.11 0.52 -14.69
C ARG A 100 -17.43 -0.23 -15.97
N GLU A 101 -16.72 0.05 -17.06
CA GLU A 101 -16.84 -0.69 -18.32
C GLU A 101 -16.47 -2.17 -18.15
N ARG A 102 -15.34 -2.47 -17.49
CA ARG A 102 -14.82 -3.85 -17.37
C ARG A 102 -15.60 -4.72 -16.39
N THR A 103 -16.14 -4.13 -15.33
CA THR A 103 -16.69 -4.87 -14.18
C THR A 103 -18.17 -4.61 -13.91
N GLY A 104 -18.73 -3.56 -14.50
CA GLY A 104 -20.09 -3.08 -14.18
C GLY A 104 -20.22 -2.41 -12.80
N ARG A 105 -19.13 -2.31 -12.03
CA ARG A 105 -19.12 -1.79 -10.64
C ARG A 105 -18.39 -0.46 -10.56
N SER A 106 -18.64 0.31 -9.50
CA SER A 106 -17.76 1.43 -9.15
C SER A 106 -16.39 0.90 -8.70
N ASN A 107 -15.38 1.76 -8.70
CA ASN A 107 -14.02 1.36 -8.30
C ASN A 107 -13.97 0.95 -6.83
N ILE A 108 -14.72 1.66 -5.99
CA ILE A 108 -14.83 1.35 -4.57
C ILE A 108 -15.60 0.05 -4.34
N ASP A 109 -16.75 -0.15 -5.00
CA ASP A 109 -17.49 -1.43 -4.89
C ASP A 109 -16.63 -2.62 -5.31
N TYR A 110 -15.82 -2.45 -6.36
CA TYR A 110 -14.95 -3.49 -6.86
C TYR A 110 -13.87 -3.88 -5.84
N LEU A 111 -13.29 -2.91 -5.11
CA LEU A 111 -12.17 -3.15 -4.20
C LEU A 111 -12.56 -3.38 -2.73
N ALA A 112 -13.69 -2.87 -2.27
CA ALA A 112 -14.05 -2.76 -0.84
C ALA A 112 -14.07 -4.10 -0.08
N HIS A 113 -14.28 -5.22 -0.78
CA HIS A 113 -14.23 -6.56 -0.18
C HIS A 113 -12.82 -7.00 0.26
N THR A 114 -11.78 -6.25 -0.10
CA THR A 114 -10.39 -6.53 0.27
C THR A 114 -10.15 -6.25 1.76
N PRO A 115 -9.66 -7.22 2.55
CA PRO A 115 -9.41 -7.00 3.97
C PRO A 115 -8.28 -6.00 4.24
N ARG A 116 -8.44 -5.14 5.28
CA ARG A 116 -7.44 -4.14 5.71
C ARG A 116 -6.99 -3.22 4.57
N LEU A 117 -7.96 -2.76 3.77
CA LEU A 117 -7.71 -1.93 2.59
C LEU A 117 -7.42 -0.47 2.95
N CYS A 118 -6.34 0.04 2.37
CA CYS A 118 -5.96 1.45 2.35
C CYS A 118 -5.97 1.94 0.89
N LEU A 119 -6.78 2.96 0.60
CA LEU A 119 -6.90 3.56 -0.72
C LEU A 119 -6.24 4.93 -0.77
N ALA A 120 -5.33 5.14 -1.71
CA ALA A 120 -4.78 6.45 -2.01
C ALA A 120 -5.73 7.25 -2.91
N HIS A 121 -5.69 8.58 -2.74
CA HIS A 121 -6.41 9.58 -3.54
C HIS A 121 -7.89 9.74 -3.18
N CYS A 122 -8.76 8.83 -3.62
CA CYS A 122 -10.22 8.89 -3.46
C CYS A 122 -10.79 10.29 -3.79
N VAL A 123 -10.41 10.84 -4.95
CA VAL A 123 -10.80 12.20 -5.36
C VAL A 123 -12.26 12.24 -5.80
N TRP A 124 -12.65 11.26 -6.61
CA TRP A 124 -13.95 11.19 -7.24
C TRP A 124 -14.75 10.03 -6.64
N VAL A 125 -15.09 10.16 -5.36
CA VAL A 125 -15.97 9.22 -4.66
C VAL A 125 -17.31 9.88 -4.38
N ASP A 126 -18.41 9.17 -4.66
CA ASP A 126 -19.75 9.64 -4.35
C ASP A 126 -20.20 9.25 -2.92
N ASP A 127 -21.44 9.58 -2.55
CA ASP A 127 -21.97 9.30 -1.21
C ASP A 127 -22.26 7.81 -0.97
N HIS A 128 -22.57 7.06 -2.03
CA HIS A 128 -22.73 5.60 -1.95
C HIS A 128 -21.37 4.94 -1.70
N GLU A 129 -20.36 5.28 -2.50
CA GLU A 129 -19.00 4.77 -2.36
C GLU A 129 -18.41 5.12 -0.98
N GLN A 130 -18.67 6.31 -0.46
CA GLN A 130 -18.30 6.68 0.91
C GLN A 130 -18.95 5.79 1.97
N SER A 131 -20.23 5.44 1.79
CA SER A 131 -20.94 4.54 2.69
C SER A 131 -20.34 3.13 2.65
N VAL A 132 -20.05 2.60 1.46
CA VAL A 132 -19.39 1.31 1.27
C VAL A 132 -18.00 1.28 1.92
N MET A 133 -17.22 2.35 1.77
CA MET A 133 -15.91 2.49 2.43
C MET A 133 -16.05 2.44 3.95
N ALA A 134 -17.06 3.10 4.53
CA ALA A 134 -17.30 3.08 5.97
C ALA A 134 -17.73 1.70 6.46
N GLU A 135 -18.65 1.03 5.76
CA GLU A 135 -19.10 -0.33 6.08
C GLU A 135 -17.97 -1.35 6.10
N HIS A 136 -17.01 -1.22 5.16
CA HIS A 136 -15.89 -2.14 5.03
C HIS A 136 -14.63 -1.69 5.80
N ASP A 137 -14.74 -0.63 6.62
CA ASP A 137 -13.63 -0.06 7.38
C ASP A 137 -12.41 0.32 6.50
N VAL A 138 -12.65 0.79 5.28
CA VAL A 138 -11.61 1.22 4.33
C VAL A 138 -10.93 2.50 4.83
N LYS A 139 -9.60 2.52 4.76
CA LYS A 139 -8.79 3.67 5.14
C LYS A 139 -8.44 4.49 3.91
N VAL A 140 -8.56 5.82 3.97
CA VAL A 140 -8.17 6.70 2.87
C VAL A 140 -6.86 7.41 3.18
N LEU A 141 -5.94 7.39 2.22
CA LEU A 141 -4.67 8.08 2.24
C LEU A 141 -4.79 9.33 1.36
N HIS A 142 -4.99 10.47 2.01
CA HIS A 142 -5.18 11.73 1.30
C HIS A 142 -3.85 12.27 0.75
N CYS A 143 -3.81 12.51 -0.57
CA CYS A 143 -2.60 12.89 -1.32
C CYS A 143 -2.73 14.28 -1.98
N PRO A 144 -3.00 15.37 -1.23
CA PRO A 144 -3.37 16.68 -1.82
C PRO A 144 -2.30 17.25 -2.74
N GLY A 145 -1.02 17.12 -2.37
CA GLY A 145 0.09 17.61 -3.21
C GLY A 145 0.16 16.90 -4.57
N SER A 146 -0.06 15.58 -4.59
CA SER A 146 -0.09 14.80 -5.84
C SER A 146 -1.31 15.19 -6.68
N ASN A 147 -2.50 15.22 -6.05
CA ASN A 147 -3.75 15.51 -6.74
C ASN A 147 -3.73 16.89 -7.40
N LEU A 148 -3.20 17.91 -6.72
CA LEU A 148 -3.06 19.25 -7.27
C LEU A 148 -1.99 19.32 -8.36
N LYS A 149 -0.86 18.61 -8.18
CA LYS A 149 0.22 18.59 -9.17
C LYS A 149 -0.20 17.94 -10.48
N LEU A 150 -1.02 16.90 -10.41
CA LEU A 150 -1.50 16.14 -11.57
C LEU A 150 -2.84 16.63 -12.12
N GLY A 151 -3.49 17.61 -11.46
CA GLY A 151 -4.79 18.11 -11.86
C GLY A 151 -5.94 17.12 -11.63
N SER A 152 -5.76 16.13 -10.77
CA SER A 152 -6.75 15.08 -10.48
C SER A 152 -8.00 15.62 -9.78
N GLY A 153 -7.84 16.62 -8.90
CA GLY A 153 -8.96 17.29 -8.21
C GLY A 153 -8.81 17.37 -6.69
N LEU A 154 -9.91 17.64 -6.00
CA LEU A 154 -9.97 17.79 -4.54
C LEU A 154 -10.79 16.65 -3.93
N ALA A 155 -10.15 15.84 -3.09
CA ALA A 155 -10.85 14.75 -2.39
C ALA A 155 -11.83 15.32 -1.35
N PRO A 156 -13.02 14.72 -1.19
CA PRO A 156 -14.09 15.21 -0.30
C PRO A 156 -13.78 14.91 1.18
N THR A 157 -12.79 15.61 1.75
CA THR A 157 -12.31 15.39 3.13
C THR A 157 -13.10 16.15 4.21
N ALA A 158 -13.99 17.07 3.81
CA ALA A 158 -14.69 18.00 4.71
C ALA A 158 -16.10 17.55 5.14
N ARG A 159 -16.60 16.39 4.68
CA ARG A 159 -17.95 15.91 5.05
C ARG A 159 -17.92 15.15 6.39
N PRO A 160 -18.78 15.51 7.36
CA PRO A 160 -18.76 14.92 8.71
C PRO A 160 -19.34 13.50 8.82
N ALA A 161 -19.86 12.91 7.74
CA ALA A 161 -20.54 11.61 7.78
C ALA A 161 -19.60 10.39 7.67
N THR A 162 -18.36 10.60 7.25
CA THR A 162 -17.46 9.49 6.97
C THR A 162 -16.31 9.61 7.94
N THR A 163 -16.22 8.68 8.89
CA THR A 163 -14.96 8.38 9.59
C THR A 163 -14.01 7.75 8.54
N ILE A 164 -13.75 8.47 7.47
CA ILE A 164 -12.56 8.27 6.65
C ILE A 164 -11.45 8.50 7.66
N SER A 165 -10.82 7.41 8.10
CA SER A 165 -9.56 7.53 8.81
C SER A 165 -8.55 8.05 7.79
N THR A 166 -8.53 9.38 7.63
CA THR A 166 -7.60 10.11 6.80
C THR A 166 -6.23 9.91 7.43
N CYS A 167 -5.47 8.95 6.91
CA CYS A 167 -4.21 8.58 7.53
C CYS A 167 -3.13 9.59 7.13
N LEU A 168 -3.11 10.75 7.79
CA LEU A 168 -1.91 11.61 7.83
C LEU A 168 -0.82 10.93 8.67
N ARG A 169 -1.23 10.08 9.65
CA ARG A 169 -0.50 8.95 10.24
C ARG A 169 -1.39 8.15 11.21
N ARG A 170 -1.12 6.84 11.29
CA ARG A 170 -1.56 5.82 12.29
C ARG A 170 -2.82 5.02 11.92
N CYS A 171 -2.62 3.97 11.12
CA CYS A 171 -3.53 2.82 11.07
C CYS A 171 -3.62 2.21 12.48
N GLY A 172 -4.85 2.05 12.99
CA GLY A 172 -5.13 1.54 14.33
C GLY A 172 -4.48 0.18 14.58
N TRP A 173 -3.58 0.15 15.57
CA TRP A 173 -3.05 -1.07 16.18
C TRP A 173 -2.85 -0.75 17.68
N PRO A 174 -2.79 -1.74 18.59
CA PRO A 174 -3.06 -1.58 20.01
C PRO A 174 -2.18 -0.51 20.66
N PRO A 175 -2.65 0.06 21.79
CA PRO A 175 -2.03 1.21 22.45
C PRO A 175 -0.57 0.98 22.89
N SER A 176 -0.05 -0.25 22.86
CA SER A 176 1.32 -0.58 23.27
C SER A 176 2.41 -0.22 22.25
N CYS A 177 2.09 0.11 20.99
CA CYS A 177 3.11 0.36 19.96
C CYS A 177 3.34 1.86 19.72
N SER A 178 4.10 2.50 20.61
CA SER A 178 4.34 3.96 20.67
C SER A 178 5.59 4.45 19.93
N ARG A 179 6.14 3.69 18.98
CA ARG A 179 7.30 4.15 18.17
C ARG A 179 7.03 4.02 16.68
N SER A 180 7.42 5.05 15.95
CA SER A 180 7.23 5.32 14.53
C SER A 180 7.49 4.09 13.65
N ALA A 181 6.44 3.32 13.36
CA ALA A 181 6.51 2.28 12.34
C ALA A 181 6.49 2.95 10.96
N ARG A 182 7.54 2.70 10.17
CA ARG A 182 7.58 3.09 8.75
C ARG A 182 7.04 1.91 7.96
N VAL A 183 5.95 2.11 7.24
CA VAL A 183 5.48 1.13 6.24
C VAL A 183 6.37 1.30 5.02
N LEU A 184 7.12 0.26 4.67
CA LEU A 184 7.82 0.21 3.40
C LEU A 184 6.85 -0.41 2.40
N VAL A 185 6.37 0.41 1.47
CA VAL A 185 5.69 -0.05 0.27
C VAL A 185 6.82 -0.36 -0.71
N LEU A 186 7.02 -1.65 -1.02
CA LEU A 186 7.97 -2.11 -2.05
C LEU A 186 7.25 -2.17 -3.40
#